data_AF-A0A3D3E347-F1
#
_entry.id   AF-A0A3D3E347-F1
#
_cell.length_a   1.000
_cell.length_b   1.000
_cell.length_c   1.000
_cell.angle_alpha   90.00
_cell.angle_beta   90.00
_cell.angle_gamma   90.00
#
_symmetry.space_group_name_H-M   'P 1'
#
loop_
_entity.id
_entity.type
_entity.pdbx_description
1 polymer ?
#
loop_
_entity_poly.entity_id
_entity_poly.type
_entity_poly.pdbx_seq_one_letter_code
_entity_poly.pdbx_strand_id
1 'polypeptide(L)'
;SQFYKRAGAAISVHNFHDKPHKAYFSEMEAIFDRYQGRPHWGKLHNKTEKEFSVLYPQWNAFKELRQRLDPERQFINQHLETIFPV
;
A
#
# COMPACT_ATOMS: atom_id res chain seq x y z
N SER A 1 -5.65 -6.25 -5.61
CA SER A 1 -5.00 -7.48 -5.07
C SER A 1 -3.50 -7.41 -5.32
N GLN A 2 -2.68 -7.77 -4.32
CA GLN A 2 -1.22 -7.80 -4.42
C GLN A 2 -0.72 -8.73 -5.54
N PHE A 3 -1.50 -9.75 -5.92
CA PHE A 3 -1.16 -10.71 -6.97
C PHE A 3 -1.83 -10.42 -8.32
N TYR A 4 -2.49 -9.26 -8.48
CA TYR A 4 -3.17 -8.94 -9.73
C TYR A 4 -2.20 -8.99 -10.93
N LYS A 5 -2.56 -9.82 -11.94
CA LYS A 5 -1.84 -10.06 -13.20
C LYS A 5 -0.38 -10.54 -13.04
N ARG A 6 -0.04 -11.21 -11.94
CA ARG A 6 1.29 -11.82 -11.78
C ARG A 6 1.23 -13.02 -10.84
N ALA A 7 2.08 -14.02 -11.08
CA ALA A 7 2.40 -15.00 -10.04
C ALA A 7 3.03 -14.28 -8.85
N GLY A 8 2.89 -14.83 -7.65
CA GLY A 8 3.54 -14.24 -6.48
C GLY A 8 3.51 -15.13 -5.26
N ALA A 9 4.34 -14.74 -4.30
CA ALA A 9 4.40 -15.28 -2.95
C ALA A 9 4.26 -14.14 -1.95
N ALA A 10 3.87 -14.46 -0.72
CA ALA A 10 3.83 -13.51 0.38
C ALA A 10 4.93 -13.85 1.39
N ILE A 11 5.68 -12.83 1.81
CA ILE A 11 6.63 -12.91 2.92
C ILE A 11 6.07 -12.05 4.04
N SER A 12 5.94 -12.63 5.24
CA SER A 12 5.46 -11.92 6.42
C SER A 12 6.60 -11.69 7.40
N VAL A 13 6.97 -10.43 7.58
CA VAL A 13 7.92 -9.98 8.60
C VAL A 13 7.17 -9.59 9.87
N HIS A 14 7.70 -9.97 11.02
CA HIS A 14 7.07 -9.75 12.33
C HIS A 14 8.05 -9.07 13.27
N ASN A 15 7.50 -8.28 14.18
CA ASN A 15 8.20 -7.75 15.34
C ASN A 15 7.24 -7.78 16.53
N PHE A 16 7.79 -7.72 17.74
CA PHE A 16 6.98 -7.60 18.94
C PHE A 16 6.38 -6.19 19.04
N HIS A 17 5.14 -6.12 19.53
CA HIS A 17 4.38 -4.85 19.62
C HIS A 17 5.03 -3.81 20.55
N ASP A 18 5.81 -4.25 21.54
CA ASP A 18 6.48 -3.43 22.55
C ASP A 18 7.88 -2.98 22.14
N LYS A 19 8.32 -3.30 20.90
CA LYS A 19 9.66 -2.96 20.40
C LYS A 19 9.62 -1.85 19.35
N PRO A 20 10.68 -1.03 19.25
CA PRO A 20 10.85 -0.13 18.11
C PRO A 20 10.82 -0.93 16.81
N HIS A 21 9.97 -0.53 15.87
CA HIS A 21 9.73 -1.30 14.65
C HIS A 21 9.90 -0.51 13.36
N LYS A 22 9.87 0.84 13.42
CA LYS A 22 9.91 1.68 12.22
C LYS A 22 11.16 1.45 11.37
N ALA A 23 12.36 1.56 11.96
CA ALA A 23 13.62 1.35 11.23
C ALA A 23 13.71 -0.07 10.65
N TYR A 24 13.36 -1.09 11.44
CA TYR A 24 13.33 -2.48 10.99
C TYR A 24 12.42 -2.67 9.77
N PHE A 25 11.19 -2.17 9.81
CA PHE A 25 10.26 -2.31 8.69
C PHE A 25 10.66 -1.47 7.46
N SER A 26 11.28 -0.31 7.65
CA SER A 26 11.82 0.49 6.53
C SER A 26 12.92 -0.26 5.77
N GLU A 27 13.83 -0.95 6.47
CA GLU A 27 14.85 -1.79 5.84
C GLU A 27 14.23 -2.96 5.06
N MET A 28 13.21 -3.61 5.64
CA MET A 28 12.50 -4.69 4.96
C MET A 28 11.76 -4.18 3.70
N GLU A 29 11.10 -3.02 3.79
CA GLU A 29 10.41 -2.38 2.66
C GLU A 29 11.37 -2.07 1.51
N ALA A 30 12.57 -1.54 1.82
CA ALA A 30 13.60 -1.30 0.82
C ALA A 30 14.04 -2.57 0.07
N ILE A 31 14.07 -3.73 0.74
CA ILE A 31 14.34 -5.02 0.08
C ILE A 31 13.19 -5.36 -0.87
N PHE A 32 11.94 -5.25 -0.43
CA PHE A 32 10.77 -5.61 -1.24
C PHE A 32 10.60 -4.68 -2.45
N ASP A 33 10.96 -3.41 -2.33
CA ASP A 33 10.86 -2.42 -3.40
C ASP A 33 11.74 -2.76 -4.61
N ARG A 34 12.92 -3.34 -4.37
CA ARG A 34 13.80 -3.84 -5.44
C ARG A 34 13.13 -4.90 -6.34
N TYR A 35 12.09 -5.56 -5.84
CA TYR A 35 11.35 -6.60 -6.56
C TYR A 35 9.90 -6.19 -6.87
N GLN A 36 9.59 -4.88 -6.83
CA GLN A 36 8.23 -4.37 -7.05
C GLN A 36 7.22 -5.04 -6.11
N GLY A 37 7.61 -5.19 -4.83
CA GLY A 37 6.76 -5.69 -3.77
C GLY A 37 5.49 -4.86 -3.64
N ARG A 38 4.36 -5.53 -3.39
CA ARG A 38 3.09 -4.87 -3.09
C ARG A 38 2.75 -5.18 -1.64
N PRO A 39 2.72 -4.17 -0.74
CA PRO A 39 2.45 -4.43 0.67
C PRO A 39 1.03 -4.97 0.86
N HIS A 40 0.83 -5.66 1.98
CA HIS A 40 -0.50 -6.02 2.41
C HIS A 40 -1.23 -4.78 2.95
N TRP A 41 -2.40 -4.45 2.41
CA TRP A 41 -3.17 -3.25 2.77
C TRP A 41 -3.49 -3.14 4.27
N GLY A 42 -3.65 -4.28 4.95
CA GLY A 42 -3.84 -4.35 6.41
C GLY A 42 -2.55 -4.40 7.25
N LYS A 43 -1.37 -4.12 6.70
CA LYS A 43 -0.08 -4.12 7.41
C LYS A 43 0.65 -2.79 7.24
N LEU A 44 1.67 -2.58 8.07
CA LEU A 44 2.53 -1.39 8.01
C LEU A 44 3.24 -1.30 6.65
N HIS A 45 3.23 -0.11 6.05
CA HIS A 45 4.00 0.25 4.87
C HIS A 45 4.11 1.78 4.75
N ASN A 46 5.12 2.26 4.02
CA ASN A 46 5.32 3.69 3.77
C ASN A 46 5.01 4.10 2.32
N LYS A 47 4.52 3.15 1.49
CA LYS A 47 4.12 3.41 0.10
C LYS A 47 3.17 4.61 -0.03
N THR A 48 3.56 5.51 -0.93
CA THR A 48 2.83 6.70 -1.36
C THR A 48 1.90 6.40 -2.54
N GLU A 49 0.99 7.34 -2.83
CA GLU A 49 0.18 7.29 -4.05
C GLU A 49 1.03 7.05 -5.31
N LYS A 50 2.14 7.79 -5.45
CA LYS A 50 3.01 7.73 -6.62
C LYS A 50 3.62 6.33 -6.80
N GLU A 51 4.02 5.69 -5.71
CA GLU A 51 4.54 4.31 -5.79
C GLU A 51 3.43 3.31 -6.09
N PHE A 52 2.24 3.48 -5.49
CA PHE A 52 1.11 2.62 -5.78
C PHE A 52 0.62 2.72 -7.23
N SER A 53 0.65 3.91 -7.82
CA SER A 53 0.24 4.11 -9.22
C SER A 53 1.15 3.38 -10.21
N VAL A 54 2.44 3.25 -9.88
CA VAL A 54 3.40 2.43 -10.65
C VAL A 54 3.16 0.93 -10.40
N LEU A 55 2.89 0.52 -9.17
CA LEU A 55 2.73 -0.88 -8.80
C LEU A 55 1.42 -1.51 -9.27
N TYR A 56 0.34 -0.72 -9.40
CA TYR A 56 -1.00 -1.22 -9.71
C TYR A 56 -1.51 -0.71 -11.07
N PRO A 57 -1.55 -1.55 -12.12
CA PRO A 57 -1.96 -1.14 -13.47
C PRO A 57 -3.40 -0.62 -13.62
N GLN A 58 -4.24 -0.77 -12.59
CA GLN A 58 -5.62 -0.31 -12.55
C GLN A 58 -5.80 0.81 -11.51
N TRP A 59 -4.72 1.47 -11.10
CA TRP A 59 -4.75 2.52 -10.08
C TRP A 59 -5.72 3.65 -10.42
N ASN A 60 -5.61 4.22 -11.62
CA ASN A 60 -6.46 5.34 -12.04
C ASN A 60 -7.93 4.92 -12.16
N ALA A 61 -8.21 3.75 -12.75
CA ALA A 61 -9.56 3.21 -12.84
C ALA A 61 -10.19 3.03 -11.44
N PHE A 62 -9.41 2.59 -10.45
CA PHE A 62 -9.88 2.50 -9.07
C PHE A 62 -10.10 3.88 -8.43
N LYS A 63 -9.20 4.84 -8.66
CA LYS A 63 -9.39 6.23 -8.18
C LYS A 63 -10.67 6.85 -8.73
N GLU A 64 -10.90 6.73 -10.03
CA GLU A 64 -12.11 7.24 -10.70
C GLU A 64 -13.37 6.58 -10.16
N LEU A 65 -13.34 5.25 -9.98
CA LEU A 65 -14.46 4.51 -9.39
C LEU A 65 -14.74 4.99 -7.97
N ARG A 66 -13.70 5.16 -7.14
CA ARG A 66 -13.83 5.66 -5.77
C ARG A 66 -14.44 7.06 -5.74
N GLN A 67 -13.95 7.97 -6.59
CA GLN A 67 -14.49 9.34 -6.66
C GLN A 67 -15.95 9.36 -7.10
N ARG A 68 -16.36 8.46 -8.00
CA ARG A 68 -17.75 8.34 -8.45
C ARG A 68 -18.69 7.78 -7.36
N LEU A 69 -18.20 6.83 -6.56
CA LEU A 69 -19.02 6.16 -5.54
C LEU A 69 -19.01 6.87 -4.18
N ASP A 70 -17.93 7.59 -3.88
CA ASP A 70 -17.73 8.31 -2.62
C ASP A 70 -17.17 9.72 -2.91
N PRO A 71 -17.98 10.59 -3.54
CA PRO A 71 -17.55 11.95 -3.91
C PRO A 71 -17.25 12.82 -2.69
N GLU A 72 -17.91 12.55 -1.56
CA GLU A 72 -17.71 13.26 -0.29
C GLU A 72 -16.61 12.65 0.59
N ARG A 73 -15.95 11.58 0.13
CA ARG A 73 -14.83 10.91 0.82
C ARG A 73 -15.20 10.36 2.21
N GLN A 74 -16.44 9.93 2.42
CA GLN A 74 -16.93 9.41 3.70
C GLN A 74 -16.17 8.16 4.18
N PHE A 75 -15.56 7.39 3.26
CA PHE A 75 -14.83 6.16 3.58
C PHE A 75 -13.31 6.33 3.68
N ILE A 76 -12.78 7.55 3.57
CA ILE A 76 -11.35 7.82 3.70
C ILE A 76 -10.97 8.02 5.17
N ASN A 77 -10.00 7.23 5.64
CA ASN A 77 -9.40 7.39 6.96
C ASN A 77 -8.00 8.03 6.85
N GLN A 78 -7.36 8.31 7.99
CA GLN A 78 -6.03 8.93 8.03
C GLN A 78 -4.96 8.18 7.22
N HIS A 79 -5.04 6.85 7.15
CA HIS A 79 -4.12 6.05 6.35
C HIS A 79 -4.40 6.22 4.85
N LEU A 80 -5.66 6.17 4.44
CA LEU A 80 -6.05 6.31 3.03
C LEU A 80 -5.89 7.74 2.52
N GLU A 81 -5.91 8.74 3.39
CA GLU A 81 -5.68 10.14 3.02
C GLU A 81 -4.28 10.34 2.38
N THR A 82 -3.25 9.65 2.90
CA THR A 82 -1.89 9.74 2.35
C THR A 82 -1.72 8.98 1.02
N ILE A 83 -2.67 8.10 0.69
CA ILE A 83 -2.64 7.22 -0.47
C ILE A 83 -3.54 7.76 -1.59
N PHE A 84 -4.65 8.41 -1.23
CA PHE A 84 -5.63 8.99 -2.14
C PHE A 84 -5.84 10.48 -1.81
N PRO A 85 -4.80 11.32 -1.96
CA PRO A 85 -4.92 12.76 -1.72
C PRO A 85 -5.93 13.40 -2.68
N VAL A 86 -6.36 14.61 -2.33
CA VAL A 86 -7.21 15.49 -3.17
C VAL A 86 -6.41 16.03 -4.34
#